data_AF-A0A1F7QTN5-F1
#
_entry.id   AF-A0A1F7QTN5-F1
#
_cell.length_a   1.000
_cell.length_b   1.000
_cell.length_c   1.000
_cell.angle_alpha   90.00
_cell.angle_beta   90.00
_cell.angle_gamma   90.00
#
_symmetry.space_group_name_H-M   'P 1'
#
loop_
_entity.id
_entity.type
_entity.pdbx_description
1 polymer ?
#
loop_
_entity_poly.entity_id
_entity_poly.type
_entity_poly.pdbx_seq_one_letter_code
_entity_poly.pdbx_strand_id
1 'polypeptide(L)'
;MNSHSRRQSAGFTIIELLIVIVVVAVAGSLFFYQKNNLQTANQDEKRKIAVNAMYYNLEEVFYPKNNYYPQTLNERVLTAMDPALLTDTNGYKIDEVVDASELGGSATQQVSEYRYEPTNCDSEGKCKSYTLRVTLVNEAEYIKKSRHQ
;
A
#
# COMPACT_ATOMS: atom_id res chain seq x y z
N MET A 1 -71.53 6.12 17.55
CA MET A 1 -70.87 4.79 17.52
C MET A 1 -69.37 5.02 17.46
N ASN A 2 -68.67 4.93 18.59
CA ASN A 2 -67.22 5.12 18.64
C ASN A 2 -66.54 3.75 18.67
N SER A 3 -65.92 3.38 17.56
CA SER A 3 -65.09 2.18 17.45
C SER A 3 -63.72 2.45 18.07
N HIS A 4 -63.49 1.94 19.28
CA HIS A 4 -62.15 1.87 19.86
C HIS A 4 -61.34 0.80 19.11
N SER A 5 -60.36 1.24 18.30
CA SER A 5 -59.35 0.32 17.77
C SER A 5 -58.43 -0.12 18.91
N ARG A 6 -58.41 -1.42 19.21
CA ARG A 6 -57.43 -2.01 20.11
C ARG A 6 -56.12 -2.16 19.34
N ARG A 7 -55.13 -1.34 19.65
CA ARG A 7 -53.74 -1.59 19.24
C ARG A 7 -53.23 -2.82 19.99
N GLN A 8 -53.01 -3.92 19.29
CA GLN A 8 -52.31 -5.07 19.83
C GLN A 8 -50.81 -4.75 19.87
N SER A 9 -50.31 -4.38 21.04
CA SER A 9 -48.88 -4.38 21.32
C SER A 9 -48.45 -5.84 21.49
N ALA A 10 -47.84 -6.41 20.45
CA ALA A 10 -47.13 -7.69 20.58
C ALA A 10 -45.90 -7.45 21.47
N GLY A 11 -45.90 -8.03 22.67
CA GLY A 11 -44.79 -7.94 23.61
C GLY A 11 -43.61 -8.76 23.10
N PHE A 12 -42.48 -8.10 22.87
CA PHE A 12 -41.22 -8.72 22.50
C PHE A 12 -40.76 -9.69 23.59
N THR A 13 -40.47 -10.95 23.23
CA THR A 13 -40.04 -11.95 24.21
C THR A 13 -38.55 -11.81 24.51
N ILE A 14 -38.13 -12.14 25.74
CA ILE A 14 -36.71 -12.16 26.11
C ILE A 14 -35.92 -13.11 25.20
N ILE A 15 -36.53 -14.22 24.78
CA ILE A 15 -35.92 -15.19 23.87
C ILE A 15 -35.62 -14.54 22.51
N GLU A 16 -36.54 -13.75 21.98
CA GLU A 16 -36.34 -13.03 20.71
C GLU A 16 -35.18 -12.03 20.82
N LEU A 17 -35.06 -11.32 21.95
CA LEU A 17 -33.92 -10.44 22.21
C LEU A 17 -32.59 -11.20 22.17
N LEU A 18 -32.53 -12.35 22.84
CA LEU A 18 -31.31 -13.15 22.91
C LEU A 18 -30.89 -13.67 21.53
N ILE A 19 -31.85 -14.12 20.71
CA ILE A 19 -31.57 -14.58 19.34
C ILE A 19 -31.02 -13.42 18.50
N VAL A 20 -31.62 -12.24 18.57
CA VAL A 20 -31.16 -11.05 17.83
C VAL A 20 -29.73 -10.67 18.24
N ILE A 21 -29.43 -10.68 19.54
CA ILE A 21 -28.07 -10.40 20.04
C ILE A 21 -27.06 -11.40 19.47
N VAL A 22 -27.38 -12.69 19.49
CA VAL A 22 -26.49 -13.74 18.96
C VAL A 22 -26.27 -13.55 17.46
N VAL A 23 -27.31 -13.28 16.69
CA VAL A 23 -27.21 -13.04 15.24
C VAL A 23 -26.36 -11.81 14.95
N VAL A 24 -26.59 -10.71 15.66
CA VAL A 24 -25.80 -9.47 15.49
C VAL A 24 -24.34 -9.68 15.89
N ALA A 25 -24.07 -10.45 16.95
CA ALA A 25 -22.70 -10.76 17.36
C ALA A 25 -21.95 -11.53 16.27
N VAL A 26 -22.56 -12.60 15.72
CA VAL A 26 -21.96 -13.40 14.65
C VAL A 26 -21.74 -12.57 13.38
N ALA A 27 -22.77 -11.83 12.94
CA ALA A 27 -22.68 -10.97 11.76
C ALA A 27 -21.62 -9.86 11.94
N GLY A 28 -21.58 -9.25 13.13
CA GLY A 28 -20.58 -8.25 13.50
C GLY A 28 -19.16 -8.80 13.40
N SER A 29 -18.88 -9.95 14.02
CA SER A 29 -17.57 -10.59 13.96
C SER A 29 -17.14 -10.85 12.51
N LEU A 30 -18.00 -11.45 11.67
CA LEU A 30 -17.69 -11.69 10.26
C LEU A 30 -17.43 -10.40 9.48
N PHE A 31 -18.21 -9.35 9.75
CA PHE A 31 -18.03 -8.05 9.12
C PHE A 31 -16.66 -7.43 9.45
N PHE A 32 -16.23 -7.49 10.72
CA PHE A 32 -14.90 -6.99 11.12
C PHE A 32 -13.76 -7.76 10.43
N TYR A 33 -13.83 -9.10 10.37
CA TYR A 33 -12.83 -9.90 9.65
C TYR A 33 -12.75 -9.53 8.17
N GLN A 34 -13.88 -9.45 7.49
CA GLN A 34 -13.93 -9.10 6.05
C GLN A 34 -13.39 -7.69 5.79
N LYS A 35 -13.74 -6.73 6.65
CA LYS A 35 -13.27 -5.34 6.51
C LYS A 35 -11.75 -5.23 6.61
N ASN A 36 -11.13 -5.90 7.58
CA ASN A 36 -9.68 -5.86 7.76
C ASN A 36 -8.95 -6.46 6.55
N ASN A 37 -9.42 -7.60 6.04
CA ASN A 37 -8.82 -8.23 4.86
C ASN A 37 -8.95 -7.37 3.59
N LEU A 38 -10.10 -6.69 3.42
CA LEU A 38 -10.28 -5.76 2.30
C LEU A 38 -9.36 -4.54 2.42
N GLN A 39 -9.15 -4.02 3.63
CA GLN A 39 -8.25 -2.89 3.86
C GLN A 39 -6.80 -3.24 3.51
N THR A 40 -6.30 -4.40 3.95
CA THR A 40 -4.94 -4.84 3.61
C THR A 40 -4.78 -5.13 2.12
N ALA A 41 -5.78 -5.74 1.48
CA ALA A 41 -5.78 -5.95 0.02
C ALA A 41 -5.69 -4.62 -0.76
N ASN A 42 -6.46 -3.60 -0.34
CA ASN A 42 -6.39 -2.26 -0.95
C ASN A 42 -5.02 -1.58 -0.74
N GLN A 43 -4.35 -1.83 0.38
CA GLN A 43 -3.00 -1.31 0.62
C GLN A 43 -1.98 -1.98 -0.32
N ASP A 44 -2.06 -3.29 -0.48
CA ASP A 44 -1.20 -4.03 -1.40
C ASP A 44 -1.41 -3.59 -2.86
N GLU A 45 -2.66 -3.33 -3.25
CA GLU A 45 -2.96 -2.77 -4.57
C GLU A 45 -2.32 -1.40 -4.78
N LYS A 46 -2.42 -0.48 -3.80
CA LYS A 46 -1.77 0.83 -3.86
C LYS A 46 -0.25 0.72 -4.02
N ARG A 47 0.39 -0.16 -3.24
CA ARG A 47 1.83 -0.43 -3.32
C ARG A 47 2.24 -0.95 -4.71
N LYS A 48 1.46 -1.87 -5.28
CA LYS A 48 1.67 -2.38 -6.65
C LYS A 48 1.48 -1.28 -7.70
N ILE A 49 0.48 -0.42 -7.55
CA ILE A 49 0.25 0.72 -8.45
C ILE A 49 1.46 1.66 -8.43
N ALA A 50 1.95 2.02 -7.24
CA ALA A 50 3.14 2.87 -7.10
C ALA A 50 4.38 2.26 -7.78
N VAL A 51 4.69 0.99 -7.51
CA VAL A 51 5.82 0.29 -8.15
C VAL A 51 5.65 0.16 -9.67
N ASN A 52 4.45 -0.10 -10.16
CA ASN A 52 4.18 -0.14 -11.60
C ASN A 52 4.35 1.24 -12.24
N ALA A 53 3.84 2.30 -11.62
CA ALA A 53 4.03 3.66 -12.11
C ALA A 53 5.52 3.98 -12.23
N MET A 54 6.29 3.74 -11.16
CA MET A 54 7.76 3.89 -11.13
C MET A 54 8.44 3.12 -12.26
N TYR A 55 8.12 1.84 -12.39
CA TYR A 55 8.64 0.98 -13.44
C TYR A 55 8.35 1.54 -14.85
N TYR A 56 7.09 1.87 -15.17
CA TYR A 56 6.75 2.35 -16.51
C TYR A 56 7.34 3.72 -16.82
N ASN A 57 7.49 4.59 -15.83
CA ASN A 57 8.16 5.86 -16.03
C ASN A 57 9.65 5.66 -16.34
N LEU A 58 10.33 4.74 -15.64
CA LEU A 58 11.70 4.37 -15.94
C LEU A 58 11.85 3.77 -17.33
N GLU A 59 11.00 2.82 -17.71
CA GLU A 59 11.12 2.10 -18.98
C GLU A 59 10.65 2.90 -20.20
N GLU A 60 9.55 3.63 -20.08
CA GLU A 60 8.87 4.24 -21.23
C GLU A 60 9.14 5.75 -21.35
N VAL A 61 9.66 6.39 -20.30
CA VAL A 61 9.87 7.85 -20.27
C VAL A 61 11.32 8.22 -20.05
N PHE A 62 11.96 7.67 -19.01
CA PHE A 62 13.35 8.01 -18.67
C PHE A 62 14.34 7.34 -19.63
N TYR A 63 14.30 6.00 -19.72
CA TYR A 63 15.27 5.24 -20.48
C TYR A 63 15.31 5.61 -21.98
N PRO A 64 14.18 5.78 -22.70
CA PRO A 64 14.23 6.10 -24.13
C PRO A 64 14.90 7.44 -24.46
N LYS A 65 14.93 8.37 -23.49
CA LYS A 65 15.56 9.70 -23.66
C LYS A 65 17.03 9.72 -23.24
N ASN A 66 17.41 8.86 -22.30
CA ASN A 66 18.70 8.91 -21.61
C ASN A 66 19.61 7.74 -21.96
N ASN A 67 19.05 6.59 -22.33
CA ASN A 67 19.73 5.33 -22.61
C ASN A 67 20.56 4.79 -21.42
N TYR A 68 20.10 5.07 -20.19
CA TYR A 68 20.59 4.55 -18.92
C TYR A 68 19.48 4.65 -17.86
N TYR A 69 19.70 4.07 -16.69
CA TYR A 69 18.86 4.26 -15.50
C TYR A 69 19.56 5.12 -14.45
N PRO A 70 18.81 5.95 -13.70
CA PRO A 70 19.38 6.87 -12.71
C PRO A 70 19.89 6.12 -11.48
N GLN A 71 20.86 6.66 -10.76
CA GLN A 71 21.29 6.11 -9.48
C GLN A 71 20.29 6.37 -8.33
N THR A 72 19.47 7.41 -8.43
CA THR A 72 18.50 7.78 -7.39
C THR A 72 17.19 8.19 -8.02
N LEU A 73 16.07 7.86 -7.37
CA LEU A 73 14.74 8.28 -7.81
C LEU A 73 14.26 9.51 -7.03
N ASN A 74 13.62 10.42 -7.76
CA ASN A 74 12.90 11.56 -7.20
C ASN A 74 11.93 12.10 -8.24
N GLU A 75 11.13 13.09 -7.84
CA GLU A 75 10.08 13.71 -8.65
C GLU A 75 10.60 14.36 -9.94
N ARG A 76 11.89 14.76 -9.98
CA ARG A 76 12.52 15.36 -11.18
C ARG A 76 12.96 14.31 -12.19
N VAL A 77 13.24 13.09 -11.73
CA VAL A 77 13.59 11.94 -12.58
C VAL A 77 12.31 11.32 -13.14
N LEU A 78 11.31 11.11 -12.29
CA LEU A 78 10.08 10.41 -12.62
C LEU A 78 8.93 11.38 -12.97
N THR A 79 9.07 12.09 -14.09
CA THR A 79 8.21 13.25 -14.41
C THR A 79 6.80 12.93 -14.94
N ALA A 80 6.60 11.75 -15.50
CA ALA A 80 5.31 11.29 -16.06
C ALA A 80 4.47 10.43 -15.11
N MET A 81 4.54 10.67 -13.80
CA MET A 81 3.66 10.04 -12.82
C MET A 81 3.22 11.05 -11.76
N ASP A 82 2.25 10.68 -10.92
CA ASP A 82 1.92 11.43 -9.71
C ASP A 82 3.07 11.35 -8.69
N PRO A 83 3.69 12.48 -8.28
CA PRO A 83 4.72 12.53 -7.24
C PRO A 83 4.35 11.84 -5.93
N ALA A 84 3.05 11.82 -5.58
CA ALA A 84 2.58 11.19 -4.35
C ALA A 84 2.89 9.67 -4.32
N LEU A 85 3.03 9.03 -5.48
CA LEU A 85 3.37 7.60 -5.58
C LEU A 85 4.82 7.28 -5.19
N LEU A 86 5.67 8.29 -5.03
CA LEU A 86 7.02 8.13 -4.47
C LEU A 86 7.02 8.05 -2.94
N THR A 87 5.89 8.27 -2.29
CA THR A 87 5.74 8.22 -0.84
C THR A 87 4.93 6.99 -0.45
N ASP A 88 5.43 6.23 0.52
CA ASP A 88 4.81 5.01 0.99
C ASP A 88 3.61 5.26 1.91
N THR A 89 2.99 4.17 2.38
CA THR A 89 1.79 4.26 3.23
C THR A 89 2.08 4.82 4.63
N ASN A 90 3.34 4.86 5.05
CA ASN A 90 3.81 5.42 6.32
C ASN A 90 4.28 6.88 6.17
N GLY A 91 4.30 7.42 4.96
CA GLY A 91 4.71 8.80 4.66
C GLY A 91 6.20 8.96 4.33
N TYR A 92 6.95 7.87 4.18
CA TYR A 92 8.36 7.91 3.81
C TYR A 92 8.54 7.91 2.29
N LYS A 93 9.47 8.71 1.79
CA LYS A 93 9.84 8.72 0.37
C LYS A 93 10.58 7.43 0.00
N ILE A 94 10.60 7.09 -1.29
CA ILE A 94 11.38 5.96 -1.80
C ILE A 94 12.83 6.03 -1.33
N ASP A 95 13.37 4.88 -0.93
CA ASP A 95 14.72 4.72 -0.37
C ASP A 95 15.03 5.58 0.87
N GLU A 96 14.03 6.18 1.52
CA GLU A 96 14.25 6.97 2.72
C GLU A 96 14.82 6.12 3.86
N VAL A 97 15.93 6.62 4.40
CA VAL A 97 16.64 6.08 5.55
C VAL A 97 16.59 7.09 6.68
N VAL A 98 16.40 6.61 7.90
CA VAL A 98 16.48 7.45 9.10
C VAL A 98 17.61 6.97 9.99
N ASP A 99 18.20 7.89 10.74
CA ASP A 99 19.15 7.54 11.79
C ASP A 99 18.37 6.78 12.88
N ALA A 100 18.68 5.49 13.10
CA ALA A 100 17.94 4.73 14.08
C ALA A 100 18.16 5.21 15.51
N SER A 101 19.05 6.18 15.78
CA SER A 101 19.11 6.83 17.10
C SER A 101 17.78 7.46 17.52
N GLU A 102 16.96 7.92 16.57
CA GLU A 102 15.60 8.42 16.82
C GLU A 102 14.61 7.28 17.18
N LEU A 103 14.97 6.03 16.85
CA LEU A 103 14.20 4.81 17.07
C LEU A 103 14.85 3.86 18.10
N GLY A 104 15.89 4.30 18.81
CA GLY A 104 16.60 3.52 19.83
C GLY A 104 17.63 2.49 19.30
N GLY A 105 17.99 2.56 18.01
CA GLY A 105 19.05 1.79 17.37
C GLY A 105 20.36 2.56 17.22
N SER A 106 21.38 1.92 16.62
CA SER A 106 22.74 2.51 16.46
C SER A 106 23.23 2.52 15.00
N ALA A 107 22.35 2.32 14.02
CA ALA A 107 22.68 2.31 12.60
C ALA A 107 21.58 2.97 11.76
N THR A 108 21.90 3.47 10.57
CA THR A 108 20.89 3.99 9.63
C THR A 108 19.94 2.86 9.23
N GLN A 109 18.64 3.07 9.39
CA GLN A 109 17.61 2.07 9.11
C GLN A 109 16.79 2.52 7.89
N GLN A 110 16.61 1.60 6.95
CA GLN A 110 15.66 1.79 5.85
C GLN A 110 14.23 1.71 6.38
N VAL A 111 13.47 2.79 6.21
CA VAL A 111 12.08 2.90 6.68
C VAL A 111 11.06 2.87 5.55
N SER A 112 11.46 3.28 4.34
CA SER A 112 10.60 3.22 3.17
C SER A 112 10.22 1.78 2.83
N GLU A 113 8.92 1.57 2.58
CA GLU A 113 8.41 0.32 2.01
C GLU A 113 8.89 0.11 0.57
N TYR A 114 9.20 1.20 -0.15
CA TYR A 114 9.63 1.17 -1.53
C TYR A 114 11.15 1.19 -1.63
N ARG A 115 11.68 0.28 -2.43
CA ARG A 115 13.13 0.08 -2.60
C ARG A 115 13.50 0.15 -4.08
N TYR A 116 14.44 1.02 -4.42
CA TYR A 116 15.08 1.09 -5.71
C TYR A 116 16.56 0.72 -5.60
N GLU A 117 16.92 -0.38 -6.25
CA GLU A 117 18.25 -0.97 -6.19
C GLU A 117 18.88 -0.88 -7.58
N PRO A 118 19.53 0.24 -7.94
CA PRO A 118 20.24 0.37 -9.19
C PRO A 118 21.53 -0.45 -9.15
N THR A 119 21.95 -0.97 -10.30
CA THR A 119 23.13 -1.84 -10.42
C THR A 119 23.97 -1.46 -11.63
N ASN A 120 25.27 -1.78 -11.56
CA ASN A 120 26.26 -1.44 -12.59
C ASN A 120 26.27 0.06 -12.92
N CYS A 121 26.30 0.91 -11.88
CA CYS A 121 26.38 2.35 -12.03
C CYS A 121 27.82 2.79 -12.29
N ASP A 122 28.01 3.72 -13.22
CA ASP A 122 29.28 4.40 -13.43
C ASP A 122 29.49 5.57 -12.44
N SER A 123 30.63 6.26 -12.56
CA SER A 123 30.98 7.41 -11.71
C SER A 123 30.09 8.64 -11.93
N GLU A 124 29.30 8.66 -13.01
CA GLU A 124 28.35 9.74 -13.31
C GLU A 124 26.94 9.42 -12.80
N GLY A 125 26.76 8.27 -12.15
CA GLY A 125 25.46 7.81 -11.63
C GLY A 125 24.53 7.25 -12.72
N LYS A 126 25.08 6.81 -13.86
CA LYS A 126 24.34 6.13 -14.93
C LYS A 126 24.45 4.62 -14.72
N CYS A 127 23.31 3.98 -14.56
CA CYS A 127 23.21 2.56 -14.21
C CYS A 127 22.65 1.76 -15.39
N LYS A 128 23.10 0.51 -15.54
CA LYS A 128 22.66 -0.37 -16.63
C LYS A 128 21.32 -1.06 -16.35
N SER A 129 21.06 -1.35 -15.09
CA SER A 129 19.87 -2.08 -14.67
C SER A 129 19.48 -1.71 -13.25
N TYR A 130 18.27 -2.06 -12.85
CA TYR A 130 17.77 -1.83 -11.50
C TYR A 130 16.76 -2.90 -11.07
N THR A 131 16.49 -2.96 -9.78
CA THR A 131 15.35 -3.69 -9.21
C THR A 131 14.50 -2.75 -8.36
N LEU A 132 13.21 -2.69 -8.62
CA LEU A 132 12.20 -2.06 -7.76
C LEU A 132 11.48 -3.13 -6.95
N ARG A 133 11.31 -2.89 -5.65
CA ARG A 133 10.67 -3.84 -4.73
C ARG A 133 9.77 -3.14 -3.72
N VAL A 134 8.74 -3.86 -3.29
CA VAL A 134 7.91 -3.50 -2.14
C VAL A 134 7.42 -4.75 -1.42
N THR A 135 7.42 -4.72 -0.09
CA THR A 135 6.82 -5.79 0.73
C THR A 135 5.31 -5.59 0.80
N LEU A 136 4.56 -6.66 0.56
CA LEU A 136 3.10 -6.69 0.65
C LEU A 136 2.66 -7.31 1.99
N VAL A 137 1.48 -6.94 2.47
CA VAL A 137 0.94 -7.43 3.75
C VAL A 137 0.41 -8.86 3.59
N ASN A 138 -0.36 -9.12 2.54
CA ASN A 138 -1.01 -10.41 2.32
C ASN A 138 -0.28 -11.30 1.31
N GLU A 139 0.72 -10.75 0.61
CA GLU A 139 1.40 -11.41 -0.51
C GLU A 139 2.93 -11.37 -0.33
N ALA A 140 3.62 -12.12 -1.18
CA ALA A 140 5.09 -12.04 -1.26
C ALA A 140 5.55 -10.66 -1.77
N GLU A 141 6.86 -10.43 -1.70
CA GLU A 141 7.47 -9.21 -2.23
C GLU A 141 7.12 -9.00 -3.71
N TYR A 142 6.67 -7.80 -4.05
CA TYR A 142 6.37 -7.41 -5.42
C TYR A 142 7.59 -6.76 -6.05
N ILE A 143 8.13 -7.40 -7.10
CA ILE A 143 9.42 -7.06 -7.70
C ILE A 143 9.24 -6.71 -9.17
N LYS A 144 9.86 -5.61 -9.61
CA LYS A 144 10.05 -5.25 -11.01
C LYS A 144 11.54 -5.09 -11.30
N LYS A 145 12.00 -5.69 -12.39
CA LYS A 145 13.39 -5.56 -12.86
C LYS A 145 13.43 -4.77 -14.14
N SER A 146 14.53 -4.06 -14.37
CA SER A 146 14.73 -3.32 -15.60
C SER A 146 14.54 -4.20 -16.84
N ARG A 147 13.91 -3.63 -17.88
CA ARG A 147 13.73 -4.34 -19.15
C ARG A 147 15.02 -4.42 -19.94
N HIS A 148 15.83 -3.38 -19.85
CA HIS A 148 17.13 -3.27 -20.51
C HIS A 148 18.23 -3.64 -19.50
N GLN A 149 19.22 -4.42 -19.92
CA GLN A 149 20.35 -4.91 -19.12
C GLN A 149 21.66 -4.78 -19.89
#